data_AF-A0A7I7ULB7-F1
#
_entry.id   AF-A0A7I7ULB7-F1
#
_cell.length_a   1.000
_cell.length_b   1.000
_cell.length_c   1.000
_cell.angle_alpha   90.00
_cell.angle_beta   90.00
_cell.angle_gamma   90.00
#
_symmetry.space_group_name_H-M   'P 1'
#
loop_
_entity.id
_entity.type
_entity.pdbx_description
1 polymer ?
#
loop_
_entity_poly.entity_id
_entity_poly.type
_entity_poly.pdbx_seq_one_letter_code
_entity_poly.pdbx_strand_id
1 'polypeptide(L)' 'MITAMSTALTRLLSQLRLHELWMAMLTAGRAYGSDPADDRDALRVQHDLDAVRTRFEQQPVWPGSGALGERR' A
#
# COMPACT_ATOMS: atom_id res chain seq x y z
N MET A 1 26.08 38.48 9.79
CA MET A 1 26.12 37.57 8.62
C MET A 1 26.18 36.09 9.01
N ILE A 2 27.08 35.67 9.91
CA ILE A 2 27.25 34.26 10.32
C ILE A 2 25.96 33.63 10.89
N THR A 3 25.22 34.36 11.75
CA THR A 3 23.97 33.87 12.35
C THR A 3 22.87 33.64 11.31
N ALA A 4 22.76 34.53 10.32
CA ALA A 4 21.78 34.39 9.24
C ALA A 4 22.08 33.17 8.35
N MET A 5 23.37 32.95 8.03
CA MET A 5 23.81 31.79 7.26
C MET A 5 23.59 30.47 8.03
N SER A 6 23.84 30.46 9.34
CA SER A 6 23.56 29.31 10.20
C SER A 6 22.07 28.98 10.23
N THR A 7 21.18 29.98 10.37
CA THR A 7 19.73 29.74 10.33
C THR A 7 19.22 29.26 8.97
N ALA A 8 19.82 29.74 7.87
CA ALA A 8 19.49 29.27 6.53
C ALA A 8 19.90 27.81 6.32
N LEU A 9 21.08 27.43 6.81
CA LEU A 9 21.58 26.06 6.77
C LEU A 9 20.68 25.10 7.57
N THR A 10 20.29 25.48 8.79
CA THR A 10 19.40 24.64 9.62
C THR A 10 18.04 24.44 8.97
N ARG A 11 17.48 25.49 8.35
CA ARG A 11 16.22 25.39 7.61
C ARG A 11 16.35 24.45 6.41
N LEU A 12 17.40 24.59 5.61
CA LEU A 12 17.65 23.72 4.47
C LEU A 12 17.78 22.26 4.89
N LEU A 13 18.55 21.96 5.93
CA LEU A 13 18.72 20.60 6.46
C LEU A 13 17.40 20.04 7.00
N SER A 14 16.57 20.87 7.65
CA SER A 14 15.27 20.46 8.13
C SER A 14 14.29 20.14 6.99
N GLN A 15 14.31 20.92 5.91
CA GLN A 15 13.52 20.67 4.71
C GLN A 15 13.97 19.40 3.98
N LEU A 16 15.29 19.17 3.89
CA LEU A 16 15.84 17.95 3.31
C LEU A 16 15.38 16.72 4.11
N ARG A 17 15.47 16.77 5.45
CA ARG A 17 15.03 15.67 6.33
C ARG A 17 13.53 15.40 6.23
N LEU A 18 12.71 16.45 6.10
CA LEU A 18 11.26 16.32 5.88
C LEU A 18 10.97 15.67 4.53
N HIS A 19 11.71 16.03 3.49
CA HIS A 19 11.58 15.44 2.16
C HIS A 19 11.92 13.94 2.17
N GLU A 20 13.04 13.55 2.78
CA GLU A 20 13.42 12.13 2.94
C GLU A 20 12.34 11.33 3.67
N LEU A 21 11.75 11.91 4.72
CA LEU A 21 10.72 11.25 5.51
C LEU A 21 9.39 11.14 4.74
N TRP A 22 9.04 12.16 3.96
CA TRP A 22 7.89 12.14 3.05
C TRP A 22 8.07 11.11 1.93
N MET A 23 9.25 11.06 1.33
CA MET A 23 9.56 10.08 0.30
C MET A 23 9.53 8.66 0.88
N ALA A 24 10.11 8.44 2.06
CA ALA A 24 10.03 7.17 2.78
C ALA A 24 8.60 6.77 3.14
N MET A 25 7.72 7.71 3.49
CA MET A 25 6.31 7.40 3.78
C MET A 25 5.51 7.03 2.52
N LEU A 26 5.72 7.78 1.42
CA LEU A 26 5.10 7.49 0.12
C LEU A 26 5.61 6.19 -0.49
N THR A 27 6.89 5.89 -0.28
CA THR A 27 7.47 4.63 -0.72
C THR A 27 7.21 3.51 0.27
N ALA A 28 7.06 3.70 1.57
CA ALA A 28 6.82 2.62 2.54
C ALA A 28 5.56 1.80 2.24
N GLY A 29 4.48 2.45 1.76
CA GLY A 29 3.29 1.74 1.28
C GLY A 29 3.48 0.98 -0.04
N ARG A 30 4.54 1.30 -0.80
CA ARG A 30 5.01 0.60 -2.00
C ARG A 30 6.20 -0.34 -1.71
N ALA A 31 6.90 -0.15 -0.59
CA ALA A 31 8.18 -0.75 -0.23
C ALA A 31 8.03 -1.85 0.80
N TYR A 32 6.93 -1.88 1.57
CA TYR A 32 6.35 -3.15 2.00
C TYR A 32 5.86 -3.85 0.73
N GLY A 33 6.66 -4.79 0.22
CA GLY A 33 6.37 -5.55 -1.00
C GLY A 33 7.11 -5.12 -2.28
N SER A 34 8.14 -4.26 -2.20
CA SER A 34 8.98 -3.98 -3.38
C SER A 34 9.97 -5.10 -3.71
N ASP A 35 10.32 -5.93 -2.71
CA ASP A 35 10.92 -7.24 -2.93
C ASP A 35 9.77 -8.26 -2.94
N PRO A 36 9.56 -9.01 -4.05
CA PRO A 36 8.60 -10.10 -4.09
C PRO A 36 8.74 -11.12 -2.94
N ALA A 37 9.93 -11.23 -2.34
CA ALA A 37 10.18 -12.08 -1.18
C ALA A 37 9.65 -11.50 0.16
N ASP A 38 9.54 -10.17 0.27
CA ASP A 38 9.02 -9.46 1.47
C ASP A 38 7.55 -9.06 1.33
N ASP A 39 6.93 -9.33 0.18
CA ASP A 39 5.49 -9.19 0.01
C ASP A 39 4.77 -10.29 0.79
N ARG A 40 4.58 -10.04 2.09
CA ARG A 40 3.84 -10.91 3.01
C ARG A 40 2.40 -11.15 2.56
N ASP A 41 1.87 -10.27 1.72
CA ASP A 41 0.54 -10.38 1.16
C ASP A 41 0.50 -11.19 -0.13
N ALA A 42 1.64 -11.50 -0.76
CA ALA A 42 1.69 -12.25 -2.03
C ALA A 42 0.98 -13.60 -1.95
N LEU A 43 1.16 -14.36 -0.85
CA LEU A 43 0.47 -15.64 -0.65
C LEU A 43 -1.04 -15.47 -0.49
N ARG A 44 -1.49 -14.40 0.17
CA ARG A 44 -2.90 -14.07 0.35
C ARG A 44 -3.52 -13.67 -0.99
N VAL A 45 -2.85 -12.79 -1.73
CA VAL A 45 -3.28 -12.35 -3.06
C VAL A 45 -3.36 -13.53 -4.03
N GLN A 46 -2.34 -14.40 -4.04
CA GLN A 46 -2.34 -15.60 -4.88
C GLN A 46 -3.53 -16.52 -4.55
N HIS A 47 -3.77 -16.78 -3.26
CA HIS A 47 -4.91 -17.58 -2.82
C HIS A 47 -6.25 -16.95 -3.23
N ASP A 48 -6.42 -15.64 -3.06
CA ASP A 48 -7.64 -14.92 -3.44
C ASP A 48 -7.86 -14.98 -4.96
N LEU A 49 -6.79 -14.85 -5.76
CA LEU A 49 -6.85 -15.00 -7.22
C LEU A 49 -7.25 -16.41 -7.64
N ASP A 50 -6.67 -17.44 -7.01
CA ASP A 50 -7.00 -18.84 -7.30
C ASP A 50 -8.46 -19.15 -6.94
N ALA A 51 -8.98 -18.60 -5.84
CA ALA A 51 -10.37 -18.75 -5.43
C ALA A 51 -11.34 -18.07 -6.42
N VAL A 52 -11.02 -16.83 -6.82
CA VAL A 52 -11.78 -16.09 -7.85
C VAL A 52 -11.78 -16.88 -9.16
N ARG A 53 -10.61 -17.30 -9.63
CA ARG A 53 -10.45 -18.06 -10.86
C ARG A 53 -11.26 -19.35 -10.85
N THR A 54 -11.13 -20.15 -9.78
CA THR A 54 -11.91 -21.38 -9.57
C THR A 54 -13.40 -21.12 -9.67
N ARG A 55 -13.90 -20.07 -8.99
CA ARG A 55 -15.32 -19.72 -9.00
C ARG A 55 -15.79 -19.38 -10.41
N PHE A 56 -15.07 -18.52 -11.13
CA PHE A 56 -15.49 -18.05 -12.45
C PHE A 56 -15.28 -19.08 -13.57
N GLU A 57 -14.27 -19.95 -13.47
CA GLU A 57 -14.01 -21.01 -14.44
C GLU A 57 -14.95 -22.21 -14.25
N GLN A 58 -15.21 -22.63 -13.01
CA GLN A 58 -16.09 -23.78 -12.73
C GLN A 58 -17.58 -23.40 -12.71
N GLN A 59 -17.88 -22.15 -12.34
CA GLN A 59 -19.26 -21.70 -12.18
C GLN A 59 -19.39 -20.23 -12.64
N PRO A 60 -19.48 -19.99 -13.97
CA PRO A 60 -19.53 -18.65 -14.57
C PRO A 60 -20.87 -17.93 -14.34
N VAL A 61 -21.52 -18.19 -13.20
CA VAL A 61 -22.77 -17.60 -12.77
C VAL A 61 -22.49 -16.67 -11.61
N TRP A 62 -22.81 -15.39 -11.79
CA TRP A 62 -22.84 -14.46 -10.67
C TRP A 62 -23.86 -14.96 -9.64
N PRO A 63 -23.53 -15.04 -8.33
CA PRO A 63 -24.59 -15.14 -7.33
C PRO A 63 -25.59 -14.02 -7.58
N GLY A 64 -26.86 -14.37 -7.81
CA GLY A 64 -27.92 -13.38 -7.75
C GLY A 64 -27.83 -12.63 -6.43
N SER A 65 -28.22 -11.35 -6.40
CA SER A 65 -28.21 -10.54 -5.17
C SER A 65 -29.00 -11.26 -4.07
N GLY A 66 -28.29 -11.97 -3.20
CA GLY A 66 -28.83 -12.98 -2.29
C GLY A 66 -29.39 -12.41 -0.99
N ALA A 67 -29.64 -11.12 -0.92
CA ALA A 67 -30.29 -10.49 0.23
C ALA A 67 -31.77 -10.22 -0.10
N LEU A 68 -32.54 -11.29 -0.35
CA LEU A 68 -33.99 -11.27 -0.16
C LEU A 68 -34.28 -11.67 1.30
N GLY A 69 -34.03 -10.74 2.22
CA GLY A 69 -34.39 -10.91 3.62
C GLY A 69 -33.31 -10.45 4.59
N GLU A 70 -33.63 -9.41 5.35
CA GLU A 70 -32.95 -9.03 6.59
C GLU A 70 -32.75 -10.28 7.47
N ARG A 71 -31.50 -10.66 7.76
CA ARG A 71 -31.19 -11.68 8.77
C ARG A 71 -30.57 -10.99 9.98
N ARG A 72 -31.39 -10.83 11.03
CA ARG A 72 -30.93 -10.66 12.41
C ARG A 72 -30.69 -12.03 13.05
#